data_AF-A0A1Q8YCL6-F1
#
_entry.id   AF-A0A1Q8YCL6-F1
#
_cell.length_a   1.000
_cell.length_b   1.000
_cell.length_c   1.000
_cell.angle_alpha   90.00
_cell.angle_beta   90.00
_cell.angle_gamma   90.00
#
_symmetry.space_group_name_H-M   'P 1'
#
loop_
_entity.id
_entity.type
_entity.pdbx_description
1 polymer ?
#
loop_
_entity_poly.entity_id
_entity_poly.type
_entity_poly.pdbx_seq_one_letter_code
_entity_poly.pdbx_strand_id
1 'polypeptide(L)'
;MTAAPLTHHDILALVAPFTRSGRHVDLPACDRIQRRVVFKPLEHATGAPELSGLRELLELEKFGTSTYRLTRTLVLPSGMKARLQATGREPAELLRRVDAVAADQHFQTGEGFVVAHHDALLPDAQIPSLTSGVVQVGELTLTMTVSAVRSVSADVLLAAPPGQTLDIPHDLLAVLGWAWSPLTRTPQGWTGKYRLRGTPTQRTSRAERALQRVAMHLAQTLAAPPSHFHDQHLAARWRVVFRRAIPILTPIFLLITLLLMPKLTLDGRPGLWTLVYQLPTVLIAISFMTQDLARFEMPRWPHRASAVSWLQLRVAGVVPKVI
;
A
#
# COMPACT_ATOMS: atom_id res chain seq x y z
N MET A 1 26.47 9.91 21.74
CA MET A 1 27.71 9.11 21.83
C MET A 1 27.56 7.92 20.90
N THR A 2 28.45 7.75 19.93
CA THR A 2 28.46 6.60 19.01
C THR A 2 28.97 5.36 19.76
N ALA A 3 28.27 4.23 19.62
CA ALA A 3 28.68 2.98 20.26
C ALA A 3 29.97 2.45 19.61
N ALA A 4 30.82 1.75 20.39
CA ALA A 4 32.09 1.21 19.88
C ALA A 4 31.87 0.30 18.66
N PRO A 5 32.78 0.27 17.68
CA PRO A 5 32.72 -0.68 16.57
C PRO A 5 32.69 -2.14 17.05
N LEU A 6 32.12 -3.04 16.25
CA LEU A 6 32.16 -4.48 16.57
C LEU A 6 33.59 -5.00 16.56
N THR A 7 33.97 -5.75 17.58
CA THR A 7 35.23 -6.50 17.60
C THR A 7 35.09 -7.81 16.80
N HIS A 8 36.21 -8.45 16.48
CA HIS A 8 36.18 -9.77 15.85
C HIS A 8 35.48 -10.81 16.75
N HIS A 9 35.74 -10.75 18.05
CA HIS A 9 35.08 -11.63 19.03
C HIS A 9 33.57 -11.40 19.11
N ASP A 10 33.13 -10.12 19.06
CA ASP A 10 31.69 -9.80 18.98
C ASP A 10 31.03 -10.44 17.77
N ILE A 11 31.67 -10.36 16.60
CA ILE A 11 31.14 -10.96 15.36
C ILE A 11 31.02 -12.47 15.53
N LEU A 12 32.06 -13.15 16.02
CA LEU A 12 32.03 -14.61 16.24
C LEU A 12 30.91 -15.03 17.20
N ALA A 13 30.69 -14.29 18.29
CA ALA A 13 29.60 -14.55 19.22
C ALA A 13 28.21 -14.37 18.56
N LEU A 14 28.06 -13.33 17.74
CA LEU A 14 26.78 -13.02 17.07
C LEU A 14 26.42 -14.01 15.98
N VAL A 15 27.40 -14.54 15.24
CA VAL A 15 27.15 -15.41 14.07
C VAL A 15 26.89 -16.86 14.45
N ALA A 16 27.26 -17.29 15.65
CA ALA A 16 27.12 -18.68 16.10
C ALA A 16 25.72 -19.31 15.86
N PRO A 17 24.58 -18.67 16.20
CA PRO A 17 23.27 -19.24 15.87
C PRO A 17 23.00 -19.33 14.36
N PHE A 18 23.51 -18.39 13.56
CA PHE A 18 23.34 -18.36 12.11
C PHE A 18 24.15 -19.45 11.41
N THR A 19 25.40 -19.66 11.81
CA THR A 19 26.24 -20.74 11.28
C THR A 19 25.62 -22.11 11.53
N ARG A 20 25.00 -22.32 12.70
CA ARG A 20 24.29 -23.57 13.02
C ARG A 20 23.07 -23.81 12.12
N SER A 21 22.46 -22.76 11.58
CA SER A 21 21.37 -22.83 10.59
C SER A 21 21.86 -22.91 9.14
N GLY A 22 23.17 -23.07 8.90
CA GLY A 22 23.75 -23.10 7.55
C GLY A 22 24.00 -21.71 6.92
N ARG A 23 23.86 -20.62 7.67
CA ARG A 23 24.14 -19.25 7.20
C ARG A 23 25.60 -18.91 7.47
N HIS A 24 26.34 -18.61 6.42
CA HIS A 24 27.75 -18.23 6.53
C HIS A 24 27.91 -16.71 6.45
N VAL A 25 28.77 -16.15 7.29
CA VAL A 25 29.06 -14.71 7.26
C VAL A 25 29.85 -14.33 6.00
N ASP A 26 29.54 -13.15 5.46
CA ASP A 26 30.29 -12.49 4.41
C ASP A 26 31.16 -11.40 5.05
N LEU A 27 32.39 -11.77 5.44
CA LEU A 27 33.32 -10.88 6.14
C LEU A 27 33.62 -9.58 5.36
N PRO A 28 33.87 -9.62 4.03
CA PRO A 28 34.02 -8.40 3.22
C PRO A 28 32.81 -7.45 3.24
N ALA A 29 31.59 -7.99 3.33
CA ALA A 29 30.37 -7.17 3.32
C ALA A 29 29.96 -6.64 4.71
N CYS A 30 30.59 -7.12 5.79
CA CYS A 30 30.33 -6.65 7.15
C CYS A 30 30.88 -5.23 7.37
N ASP A 31 30.14 -4.42 8.13
CA ASP A 31 30.57 -3.08 8.54
C ASP A 31 30.67 -3.01 10.06
N ARG A 32 31.89 -3.02 10.57
CA ARG A 32 32.17 -2.98 12.02
C ARG A 32 31.80 -1.64 12.64
N ILE A 33 31.94 -0.54 11.90
CA ILE A 33 31.67 0.83 12.39
C ILE A 33 30.16 1.04 12.48
N GLN A 34 29.40 0.62 11.46
CA GLN A 34 27.94 0.64 11.48
C GLN A 34 27.33 -0.52 12.28
N ARG A 35 28.16 -1.42 12.83
CA ARG A 35 27.75 -2.59 13.63
C ARG A 35 26.78 -3.50 12.87
N ARG A 36 27.07 -3.73 11.59
CA ARG A 36 26.31 -4.55 10.64
C ARG A 36 27.09 -5.81 10.25
N VAL A 37 26.45 -6.96 10.39
CA VAL A 37 26.95 -8.27 9.98
C VAL A 37 26.10 -8.75 8.80
N VAL A 38 26.74 -9.09 7.68
CA VAL A 38 26.09 -9.54 6.45
C VAL A 38 26.39 -11.01 6.23
N PHE A 39 25.41 -11.77 5.77
CA PHE A 39 25.56 -13.19 5.45
C PHE A 39 25.64 -13.41 3.94
N LYS A 40 26.29 -14.49 3.54
CA LYS A 40 26.33 -14.92 2.15
C LYS A 40 24.91 -15.20 1.63
N PRO A 41 24.61 -14.89 0.36
CA PRO A 41 23.31 -15.16 -0.22
C PRO A 41 22.94 -16.64 -0.17
N LEU A 42 21.66 -16.94 0.05
CA LEU A 42 21.10 -18.29 -0.02
C LEU A 42 20.07 -18.34 -1.15
N GLU A 43 20.09 -19.41 -1.97
CA GLU A 43 19.07 -19.62 -2.99
C GLU A 43 17.93 -20.47 -2.44
N HIS A 44 16.70 -20.09 -2.73
CA HIS A 44 15.50 -20.82 -2.34
C HIS A 44 14.92 -21.54 -3.54
N ALA A 45 14.72 -22.85 -3.40
CA ALA A 45 13.89 -23.61 -4.31
C ALA A 45 12.42 -23.29 -3.98
N THR A 46 11.71 -22.70 -4.92
CA THR A 46 10.28 -22.38 -4.80
C THR A 46 9.49 -23.26 -5.75
N GLY A 47 8.27 -23.63 -5.36
CA GLY A 47 7.37 -24.42 -6.23
C GLY A 47 6.71 -23.62 -7.35
N ALA A 48 6.75 -22.28 -7.27
CA ALA A 48 6.15 -21.38 -8.24
C ALA A 48 7.18 -20.95 -9.30
N PRO A 49 6.92 -21.15 -10.61
CA PRO A 49 7.84 -20.75 -11.68
C PRO A 49 8.23 -19.27 -11.64
N GLU A 50 7.29 -18.38 -11.28
CA GLU A 50 7.52 -16.93 -11.20
C GLU A 50 8.47 -16.55 -10.05
N LEU A 51 8.67 -17.45 -9.09
CA LEU A 51 9.58 -17.28 -7.96
C LEU A 51 10.88 -18.08 -8.13
N SER A 52 11.14 -18.66 -9.30
CA SER A 52 12.39 -19.40 -9.54
C SER A 52 13.61 -18.47 -9.47
N GLY A 53 14.69 -18.97 -8.87
CA GLY A 53 15.91 -18.19 -8.65
C GLY A 53 15.80 -17.15 -7.52
N LEU A 54 14.87 -17.35 -6.58
CA LEU A 54 14.71 -16.48 -5.42
C LEU A 54 15.97 -16.51 -4.55
N ARG A 55 16.57 -15.34 -4.34
CA ARG A 55 17.77 -15.17 -3.52
C ARG A 55 17.45 -14.47 -2.22
N GLU A 56 17.96 -15.02 -1.13
CA GLU A 56 17.87 -14.41 0.18
C GLU A 56 19.19 -13.74 0.57
N LEU A 57 19.07 -12.50 1.02
CA LEU A 57 20.12 -11.73 1.68
C LEU A 57 19.70 -11.51 3.13
N LEU A 58 20.60 -11.81 4.07
CA LEU A 58 20.34 -11.66 5.49
C LEU A 58 21.37 -10.70 6.10
N GLU A 59 20.88 -9.78 6.94
CA GLU A 59 21.68 -8.76 7.59
C GLU A 59 21.29 -8.62 9.05
N LEU A 60 22.27 -8.64 9.96
CA LEU A 60 22.08 -8.41 11.39
C LEU A 60 22.75 -7.09 11.80
N GLU A 61 21.97 -6.16 12.33
CA GLU A 61 22.44 -4.88 12.86
C GLU A 61 22.35 -4.88 14.39
N LYS A 62 23.38 -4.37 15.08
CA LYS A 62 23.40 -4.22 16.55
C LYS A 62 23.27 -2.75 16.96
N PHE A 63 22.13 -2.40 17.55
CA PHE A 63 21.83 -1.09 18.11
C PHE A 63 22.10 -1.05 19.63
N GLY A 64 22.89 -0.06 20.08
CA GLY A 64 23.21 0.06 21.49
C GLY A 64 23.87 -1.20 22.06
N THR A 65 23.59 -1.55 23.31
CA THR A 65 24.23 -2.68 23.99
C THR A 65 23.55 -4.02 23.72
N SER A 66 22.22 -4.06 23.64
CA SER A 66 21.45 -5.31 23.65
C SER A 66 20.31 -5.39 22.63
N THR A 67 20.18 -4.44 21.71
CA THR A 67 19.12 -4.47 20.69
C THR A 67 19.71 -4.87 19.35
N TYR A 68 19.01 -5.77 18.67
CA TYR A 68 19.37 -6.26 17.34
C TYR A 68 18.21 -6.09 16.39
N ARG A 69 18.53 -5.84 15.12
CA ARG A 69 17.59 -5.96 14.01
C ARG A 69 18.11 -6.99 13.04
N LEU A 70 17.29 -7.98 12.74
CA LEU A 70 17.53 -8.92 11.67
C LEU A 70 16.66 -8.51 10.48
N THR A 71 17.28 -8.28 9.34
CA THR A 71 16.60 -7.98 8.07
C THR A 71 16.85 -9.11 7.09
N ARG A 72 15.77 -9.78 6.68
CA ARG A 72 15.76 -10.67 5.53
C ARG A 72 15.28 -9.89 4.31
N THR A 73 16.04 -9.90 3.23
CA THR A 73 15.63 -9.37 1.94
C THR A 73 15.62 -10.51 0.92
N LEU A 74 14.46 -10.73 0.31
CA LEU A 74 14.29 -11.72 -0.74
C LEU A 74 14.24 -11.00 -2.08
N VAL A 75 15.03 -11.46 -3.05
CA VAL A 75 15.23 -10.80 -4.35
C VAL A 75 14.93 -11.79 -5.46
N LEU A 76 13.99 -11.43 -6.34
CA LEU A 76 13.69 -12.17 -7.56
C LEU A 76 14.67 -11.77 -8.69
N PRO A 77 14.88 -12.64 -9.70
CA PRO A 77 15.67 -12.28 -10.88
C PRO A 77 15.18 -11.05 -11.63
N SER A 78 13.88 -10.74 -11.55
CA SER A 78 13.28 -9.51 -12.08
C SER A 78 13.75 -8.24 -11.37
N GLY A 79 14.48 -8.37 -10.25
CA GLY A 79 14.90 -7.27 -9.39
C GLY A 79 13.88 -6.91 -8.31
N MET A 80 12.70 -7.53 -8.31
CA MET A 80 11.67 -7.32 -7.29
C MET A 80 12.16 -7.79 -5.91
N LYS A 81 11.87 -7.01 -4.87
CA LYS A 81 12.37 -7.25 -3.51
C LYS A 81 11.23 -7.31 -2.51
N ALA A 82 11.26 -8.31 -1.65
CA ALA A 82 10.45 -8.38 -0.45
C ALA A 82 11.35 -8.30 0.80
N ARG A 83 10.83 -7.81 1.92
CA ARG A 83 11.64 -7.60 3.14
C ARG A 83 10.90 -8.00 4.39
N LEU A 84 11.57 -8.71 5.29
CA LEU A 84 11.09 -9.00 6.63
C LEU A 84 12.07 -8.44 7.65
N GLN A 85 11.60 -7.60 8.57
CA GLN A 85 12.41 -7.04 9.64
C GLN A 85 11.93 -7.51 10.99
N ALA A 86 12.82 -8.08 11.80
CA ALA A 86 12.56 -8.44 13.19
C ALA A 86 13.50 -7.66 14.11
N THR A 87 12.98 -7.13 15.22
CA THR A 87 13.78 -6.42 16.23
C THR A 87 13.62 -7.08 17.59
N GLY A 88 14.72 -7.24 18.33
CA GLY A 88 14.70 -7.94 19.61
C GLY A 88 16.08 -7.97 20.28
N ARG A 89 16.22 -8.76 21.34
CA ARG A 89 17.44 -8.81 22.16
C ARG A 89 18.34 -10.01 21.91
N GLU A 90 17.79 -11.07 21.32
CA GLU A 90 18.49 -12.33 21.12
C GLU A 90 18.56 -12.70 19.63
N PRO A 91 19.75 -12.72 19.00
CA PRO A 91 19.87 -13.01 17.58
C PRO A 91 19.34 -14.39 17.18
N ALA A 92 19.50 -15.40 18.03
CA ALA A 92 18.98 -16.75 17.78
C ALA A 92 17.45 -16.77 17.69
N GLU A 93 16.79 -16.03 18.58
CA GLU A 93 15.34 -15.89 18.58
C GLU A 93 14.84 -15.12 17.35
N LEU A 94 15.54 -14.05 16.97
CA LEU A 94 15.22 -13.30 15.76
C LEU A 94 15.30 -14.17 14.51
N LEU A 95 16.36 -14.98 14.40
CA LEU A 95 16.53 -15.93 13.30
C LEU A 95 15.39 -16.94 13.25
N ARG A 96 15.06 -17.58 14.38
CA ARG A 96 13.95 -18.53 14.48
C ARG A 96 12.63 -17.92 14.00
N ARG A 97 12.35 -16.67 14.37
CA ARG A 97 11.12 -15.97 13.97
C ARG A 97 11.10 -15.57 12.50
N VAL A 98 12.24 -15.17 11.95
CA VAL A 98 12.36 -14.87 10.51
C VAL A 98 12.19 -16.15 9.69
N ASP A 99 12.84 -17.24 10.09
CA ASP A 99 12.76 -18.53 9.40
C ASP A 99 11.37 -19.18 9.50
N ALA A 100 10.61 -18.91 10.57
CA ALA A 100 9.23 -19.36 10.71
C ALA A 100 8.29 -18.79 9.62
N VAL A 101 8.65 -17.68 8.98
CA VAL A 101 7.92 -17.14 7.83
C VAL A 101 8.56 -17.68 6.56
N ALA A 102 7.85 -18.55 5.83
CA ALA A 102 8.37 -19.14 4.60
C ALA A 102 8.69 -18.07 3.53
N ALA A 103 9.72 -18.30 2.72
CA ALA A 103 10.23 -17.31 1.77
C ALA A 103 9.23 -16.99 0.64
N ASP A 104 8.43 -17.96 0.23
CA ASP A 104 7.37 -17.81 -0.77
C ASP A 104 6.21 -16.93 -0.29
N GLN A 105 5.88 -16.92 1.01
CA GLN A 105 4.82 -16.09 1.60
C GLN A 105 5.07 -14.57 1.44
N HIS A 106 6.31 -14.18 1.15
CA HIS A 106 6.70 -12.79 0.89
C HIS A 106 6.24 -12.28 -0.47
N PHE A 107 5.78 -13.19 -1.33
CA PHE A 107 5.31 -12.88 -2.66
C PHE A 107 3.90 -13.41 -2.88
N GLN A 108 3.13 -12.70 -3.70
CA GLN A 108 1.91 -13.23 -4.30
C GLN A 108 2.03 -13.09 -5.80
N THR A 109 1.80 -14.18 -6.51
CA THR A 109 1.90 -14.23 -7.98
C THR A 109 0.50 -14.42 -8.57
N GLY A 110 0.33 -13.95 -9.80
CA GLY A 110 -0.87 -14.17 -10.59
C GLY A 110 -0.61 -13.84 -12.04
N GLU A 111 -1.62 -14.00 -12.88
CA GLU A 111 -1.49 -13.76 -14.31
C GLU A 111 -1.11 -12.28 -14.59
N GLY A 112 0.09 -12.06 -15.12
CA GLY A 112 0.59 -10.73 -15.49
C GLY A 112 1.03 -9.85 -14.33
N PHE A 113 1.11 -10.36 -13.09
CA PHE A 113 1.56 -9.58 -11.94
C PHE A 113 2.33 -10.37 -10.89
N VAL A 114 3.18 -9.66 -10.16
CA VAL A 114 3.80 -10.13 -8.91
C VAL A 114 3.60 -9.06 -7.85
N VAL A 115 3.35 -9.48 -6.61
CA VAL A 115 3.29 -8.62 -5.43
C VAL A 115 4.42 -9.05 -4.49
N ALA A 116 5.18 -8.10 -3.98
CA ALA A 116 6.18 -8.30 -2.94
C ALA A 116 5.76 -7.57 -1.66
N HIS A 117 5.91 -8.24 -0.52
CA HIS A 117 5.56 -7.70 0.79
C HIS A 117 6.80 -7.21 1.55
N HIS A 118 6.62 -6.11 2.27
CA HIS A 118 7.58 -5.60 3.23
C HIS A 118 6.94 -5.60 4.61
N ASP A 119 7.40 -6.48 5.48
CA ASP A 119 6.79 -6.75 6.78
C ASP A 119 7.74 -6.45 7.93
N ALA A 120 7.15 -6.15 9.08
CA ALA A 120 7.83 -6.05 10.36
C ALA A 120 7.25 -7.06 11.37
N LEU A 121 8.13 -7.82 12.01
CA LEU A 121 7.84 -8.66 13.16
C LEU A 121 8.11 -7.86 14.44
N LEU A 122 7.03 -7.39 15.06
CA LEU A 122 7.08 -6.72 16.36
C LEU A 122 7.42 -7.73 17.47
N PRO A 123 8.14 -7.34 18.55
CA PRO A 123 8.63 -8.27 19.58
C PRO A 123 7.60 -9.30 20.07
N ASP A 124 6.36 -8.88 20.33
CA ASP A 124 5.29 -9.73 20.86
C ASP A 124 4.30 -10.24 19.80
N ALA A 125 4.52 -9.89 18.53
CA ALA A 125 3.65 -10.31 17.44
C ALA A 125 4.10 -11.65 16.85
N GLN A 126 3.17 -12.60 16.80
CA GLN A 126 3.39 -13.90 16.17
C GLN A 126 3.22 -13.85 14.64
N ILE A 127 2.54 -12.81 14.13
CA ILE A 127 2.24 -12.62 12.71
C ILE A 127 2.97 -11.36 12.22
N PRO A 128 3.62 -11.39 11.05
CA PRO A 128 4.21 -10.20 10.45
C PRO A 128 3.17 -9.10 10.22
N SER A 129 3.57 -7.85 10.40
CA SER A 129 2.75 -6.69 10.08
C SER A 129 3.26 -6.04 8.81
N LEU A 130 2.42 -5.98 7.78
CA LEU A 130 2.73 -5.27 6.53
C LEU A 130 3.02 -3.80 6.78
N THR A 131 4.18 -3.36 6.31
CA THR A 131 4.66 -1.97 6.33
C THR A 131 4.61 -1.34 4.95
N SER A 132 4.81 -2.13 3.90
CA SER A 132 4.66 -1.71 2.51
C SER A 132 4.42 -2.93 1.63
N GLY A 133 3.77 -2.74 0.49
CA GLY A 133 3.73 -3.75 -0.56
C GLY A 133 3.96 -3.14 -1.93
N VAL A 134 4.66 -3.86 -2.79
CA VAL A 134 4.99 -3.44 -4.14
C VAL A 134 4.34 -4.40 -5.12
N VAL A 135 3.55 -3.87 -6.03
CA VAL A 135 2.94 -4.61 -7.14
C VAL A 135 3.69 -4.25 -8.41
N GLN A 136 4.10 -5.27 -9.15
CA GLN A 136 4.67 -5.12 -10.49
C GLN A 136 3.72 -5.72 -11.52
N VAL A 137 3.34 -4.92 -12.51
CA VAL A 137 2.51 -5.32 -13.66
C VAL A 137 3.25 -4.89 -14.92
N GLY A 138 3.89 -5.83 -15.61
CA GLY A 138 4.85 -5.50 -16.66
C GLY A 138 5.97 -4.59 -16.12
N GLU A 139 6.11 -3.40 -16.71
CA GLU A 139 7.08 -2.38 -16.29
C GLU A 139 6.50 -1.37 -15.27
N LEU A 140 5.19 -1.45 -14.99
CA LEU A 140 4.53 -0.55 -14.05
C LEU A 140 4.69 -1.04 -12.61
N THR A 141 4.91 -0.08 -11.71
CA THR A 141 5.06 -0.36 -10.28
C THR A 141 4.04 0.42 -9.48
N LEU A 142 3.28 -0.29 -8.64
CA LEU A 142 2.45 0.31 -7.60
C LEU A 142 3.01 -0.01 -6.23
N THR A 143 3.26 1.02 -5.43
CA THR A 143 3.69 0.89 -4.04
C THR A 143 2.57 1.32 -3.13
N MET A 144 2.25 0.51 -2.12
CA MET A 144 1.35 0.87 -1.03
C MET A 144 2.12 0.87 0.28
N THR A 145 2.22 2.03 0.92
CA THR A 145 2.88 2.19 2.23
C THR A 145 1.84 2.19 3.34
N VAL A 146 2.01 1.30 4.32
CA VAL A 146 1.11 1.13 5.45
C VAL A 146 1.70 1.80 6.68
N SER A 147 1.04 2.83 7.18
CA SER A 147 1.40 3.45 8.45
C SER A 147 1.06 2.53 9.63
N ALA A 148 1.99 2.43 10.58
CA ALA A 148 1.79 1.76 11.86
C ALA A 148 0.81 2.52 12.78
N VAL A 149 0.52 3.78 12.48
CA VAL A 149 -0.39 4.61 13.28
C VAL A 149 -1.84 4.20 13.04
N ARG A 150 -2.58 3.99 14.13
CA ARG A 150 -4.01 3.64 14.07
C ARG A 150 -4.80 4.71 13.33
N SER A 151 -5.78 4.28 12.55
CA SER A 151 -6.70 5.16 11.79
C SER A 151 -6.04 5.98 10.67
N VAL A 152 -4.76 5.78 10.38
CA VAL A 152 -4.11 6.36 9.21
C VAL A 152 -4.31 5.42 8.02
N SER A 153 -4.73 5.99 6.89
CA SER A 153 -4.87 5.30 5.60
C SER A 153 -3.50 4.97 5.01
N ALA A 154 -3.42 3.92 4.21
CA ALA A 154 -2.22 3.62 3.45
C ALA A 154 -2.07 4.59 2.29
N ASP A 155 -0.84 5.02 2.04
CA ASP A 155 -0.52 5.84 0.88
C ASP A 155 -0.20 4.93 -0.30
N VAL A 156 -0.68 5.30 -1.49
CA VAL A 156 -0.55 4.51 -2.71
C VAL A 156 0.13 5.38 -3.75
N LEU A 157 1.15 4.84 -4.41
CA LEU A 157 1.86 5.48 -5.51
C LEU A 157 1.93 4.51 -6.69
N LEU A 158 1.38 4.91 -7.83
CA LEU A 158 1.50 4.21 -9.10
C LEU A 158 2.48 4.98 -9.99
N ALA A 159 3.63 4.39 -10.25
CA ALA A 159 4.71 4.98 -11.02
C ALA A 159 4.76 4.40 -12.44
N ALA A 160 4.98 5.28 -13.42
CA ALA A 160 5.25 4.92 -14.80
C ALA A 160 6.68 4.37 -14.95
N PRO A 161 6.97 3.57 -16.00
CA PRO A 161 8.34 3.18 -16.32
C PRO A 161 9.23 4.42 -16.55
N PRO A 162 10.54 4.31 -16.32
CA PRO A 162 11.49 5.39 -16.62
C PRO A 162 11.35 5.89 -18.07
N GLY A 163 11.37 7.21 -18.26
CA GLY A 163 11.24 7.81 -19.59
C GLY A 163 9.81 7.83 -20.16
N GLN A 164 8.83 7.32 -19.43
CA GLN A 164 7.42 7.32 -19.84
C GLN A 164 6.55 8.14 -18.87
N THR A 165 5.34 8.42 -19.29
CA THR A 165 4.27 8.98 -18.48
C THR A 165 3.03 8.11 -18.61
N LEU A 166 2.38 7.86 -17.48
CA LEU A 166 1.14 7.10 -17.42
C LEU A 166 -0.03 8.09 -17.48
N ASP A 167 -0.88 7.97 -18.50
CA ASP A 167 -2.11 8.74 -18.61
C ASP A 167 -3.31 7.85 -18.22
N ILE A 168 -3.79 8.04 -17.00
CA ILE A 168 -4.85 7.21 -16.42
C ILE A 168 -5.94 8.09 -15.81
N PRO A 169 -7.18 7.57 -15.76
CA PRO A 169 -8.27 8.30 -15.13
C PRO A 169 -8.09 8.29 -13.61
N HIS A 170 -8.53 9.37 -12.96
CA HIS A 170 -8.39 9.54 -11.51
C HIS A 170 -9.15 8.47 -10.72
N ASP A 171 -10.18 7.86 -11.30
CA ASP A 171 -10.99 6.83 -10.67
C ASP A 171 -10.48 5.40 -10.91
N LEU A 172 -9.31 5.20 -11.54
CA LEU A 172 -8.75 3.89 -11.89
C LEU A 172 -8.79 2.88 -10.72
N LEU A 173 -8.41 3.30 -9.51
CA LEU A 173 -8.48 2.45 -8.31
C LEU A 173 -9.78 2.68 -7.51
N ALA A 174 -10.38 3.87 -7.62
CA ALA A 174 -11.59 4.23 -6.88
C ALA A 174 -12.79 3.33 -7.23
N VAL A 175 -12.82 2.79 -8.45
CA VAL A 175 -13.85 1.83 -8.91
C VAL A 175 -13.83 0.52 -8.12
N LEU A 176 -12.70 0.16 -7.50
CA LEU A 176 -12.58 -1.06 -6.67
C LEU A 176 -13.30 -0.96 -5.33
N GLY A 177 -13.76 0.25 -4.94
CA GLY A 177 -14.70 0.42 -3.85
C GLY A 177 -14.45 1.63 -2.96
N TRP A 178 -15.22 1.70 -1.87
CA TRP A 178 -15.27 2.84 -0.93
C TRP A 178 -13.98 3.12 -0.15
N ALA A 179 -13.12 2.12 -0.02
CA ALA A 179 -11.84 2.29 0.67
C ALA A 179 -10.78 2.98 -0.19
N TRP A 180 -10.96 3.04 -1.51
CA TRP A 180 -10.03 3.64 -2.44
C TRP A 180 -10.37 5.10 -2.72
N SER A 181 -9.41 6.00 -2.48
CA SER A 181 -9.53 7.37 -2.96
C SER A 181 -9.28 7.43 -4.48
N PRO A 182 -9.80 8.47 -5.16
CA PRO A 182 -9.30 8.83 -6.48
C PRO A 182 -7.80 9.11 -6.43
N LEU A 183 -7.12 8.77 -7.52
CA LEU A 183 -5.73 9.09 -7.77
C LEU A 183 -5.59 10.57 -8.15
N THR A 184 -4.46 11.18 -7.80
CA THR A 184 -4.06 12.54 -8.17
C THR A 184 -2.67 12.47 -8.78
N ARG A 185 -2.45 13.19 -9.88
CA ARG A 185 -1.15 13.24 -10.55
C ARG A 185 -0.14 14.06 -9.72
N THR A 186 1.07 13.53 -9.56
CA THR A 186 2.22 14.16 -8.91
C THR A 186 3.47 14.00 -9.80
N PRO A 187 4.59 14.68 -9.50
CA PRO A 187 5.83 14.50 -10.24
C PRO A 187 6.37 13.06 -10.22
N GLN A 188 6.09 12.31 -9.14
CA GLN A 188 6.54 10.92 -8.96
C GLN A 188 5.62 9.89 -9.64
N GLY A 189 4.42 10.28 -10.07
CA GLY A 189 3.44 9.37 -10.66
C GLY A 189 2.02 9.74 -10.26
N TRP A 190 1.19 8.74 -9.99
CA TRP A 190 -0.18 8.91 -9.53
C TRP A 190 -0.30 8.47 -8.07
N THR A 191 -0.78 9.37 -7.21
CA THR A 191 -0.90 9.11 -5.78
C THR A 191 -2.34 8.97 -5.34
N GLY A 192 -2.61 8.10 -4.38
CA GLY A 192 -3.92 7.94 -3.78
C GLY A 192 -3.79 7.38 -2.36
N LYS A 193 -4.94 7.05 -1.77
CA LYS A 193 -5.02 6.48 -0.44
C LYS A 193 -5.93 5.28 -0.41
N TYR A 194 -5.58 4.33 0.45
CA TYR A 194 -6.41 3.18 0.79
C TYR A 194 -6.78 3.20 2.27
N ARG A 195 -8.08 3.28 2.56
CA ARG A 195 -8.59 3.35 3.93
C ARG A 195 -8.44 2.00 4.63
N LEU A 196 -7.61 2.00 5.67
CA LEU A 196 -7.38 0.86 6.55
C LEU A 196 -8.13 1.02 7.87
N ARG A 197 -8.91 0.01 8.25
CA ARG A 197 -9.70 -0.04 9.48
C ARG A 197 -9.41 -1.33 10.24
N GLY A 198 -9.64 -1.32 11.55
CA GLY A 198 -9.51 -2.50 12.41
C GLY A 198 -8.23 -2.52 13.24
N THR A 199 -8.00 -3.66 13.91
CA THR A 199 -6.78 -3.96 14.66
C THR A 199 -5.56 -4.08 13.74
N PRO A 200 -4.31 -4.06 14.27
CA PRO A 200 -3.11 -4.22 13.44
C PRO A 200 -3.16 -5.47 12.54
N THR A 201 -3.58 -6.62 13.07
CA THR A 201 -3.73 -7.86 12.29
C THR A 201 -4.77 -7.73 11.18
N GLN A 202 -5.94 -7.16 11.48
CA GLN A 202 -6.99 -6.93 10.49
C GLN A 202 -6.54 -5.95 9.39
N ARG A 203 -5.73 -4.94 9.76
CA ARG A 203 -5.17 -3.96 8.81
C ARG A 203 -4.21 -4.65 7.85
N THR A 204 -3.30 -5.48 8.35
CA THR A 204 -2.38 -6.28 7.52
C THR A 204 -3.15 -7.16 6.53
N SER A 205 -4.05 -8.03 7.00
CA SER A 205 -4.80 -8.91 6.10
C SER A 205 -5.73 -8.16 5.14
N ARG A 206 -6.16 -6.94 5.48
CA ARG A 206 -6.95 -6.08 4.57
C ARG A 206 -6.07 -5.43 3.51
N ALA A 207 -4.86 -5.00 3.89
CA ALA A 207 -3.87 -4.40 3.01
C ALA A 207 -3.36 -5.43 1.98
N GLU A 208 -3.01 -6.65 2.40
CA GLU A 208 -2.61 -7.76 1.51
C GLU A 208 -3.72 -8.08 0.49
N ARG A 209 -4.96 -8.27 0.96
CA ARG A 209 -6.11 -8.48 0.05
C ARG A 209 -6.42 -7.29 -0.85
N ALA A 210 -5.99 -6.09 -0.47
CA ALA A 210 -6.16 -4.89 -1.29
C ALA A 210 -5.10 -4.85 -2.39
N LEU A 211 -3.83 -5.17 -2.06
CA LEU A 211 -2.73 -5.32 -3.01
C LEU A 211 -3.07 -6.38 -4.07
N GLN A 212 -3.50 -7.57 -3.65
CA GLN A 212 -3.85 -8.64 -4.58
C GLN A 212 -4.97 -8.22 -5.55
N ARG A 213 -6.03 -7.58 -5.03
CA ARG A 213 -7.14 -7.11 -5.87
C ARG A 213 -6.72 -6.01 -6.83
N VAL A 214 -5.86 -5.09 -6.40
CA VAL A 214 -5.33 -4.04 -7.27
C VAL A 214 -4.39 -4.63 -8.32
N ALA A 215 -3.56 -5.60 -7.96
CA ALA A 215 -2.65 -6.25 -8.90
C ALA A 215 -3.41 -6.93 -10.03
N MET A 216 -4.43 -7.73 -9.68
CA MET A 216 -5.31 -8.35 -10.66
C MET A 216 -6.06 -7.32 -11.52
N HIS A 217 -6.61 -6.28 -10.89
CA HIS A 217 -7.31 -5.21 -11.62
C HIS A 217 -6.40 -4.46 -12.59
N LEU A 218 -5.18 -4.14 -12.17
CA LEU A 218 -4.19 -3.45 -13.00
C LEU A 218 -3.73 -4.36 -14.16
N ALA A 219 -3.42 -5.62 -13.90
CA ALA A 219 -3.04 -6.57 -14.95
C ALA A 219 -4.13 -6.69 -16.03
N GLN A 220 -5.39 -6.83 -15.62
CA GLN A 220 -6.52 -6.91 -16.54
C GLN A 220 -6.78 -5.59 -17.28
N THR A 221 -6.77 -4.46 -16.56
CA THR A 221 -7.12 -3.15 -17.13
C THR A 221 -6.04 -2.66 -18.10
N LEU A 222 -4.77 -2.86 -17.77
CA LEU A 222 -3.65 -2.35 -18.55
C LEU A 222 -3.33 -3.22 -19.77
N ALA A 223 -3.79 -4.48 -19.78
CA ALA A 223 -3.72 -5.35 -20.95
C ALA A 223 -4.67 -4.90 -22.09
N ALA A 224 -5.73 -4.16 -21.78
CA ALA A 224 -6.69 -3.65 -22.75
C ALA A 224 -6.47 -2.15 -23.04
N PRO A 225 -6.94 -1.63 -24.20
CA PRO A 225 -6.88 -0.19 -24.50
C PRO A 225 -7.67 0.66 -23.48
N PRO A 226 -7.29 1.94 -23.28
CA PRO A 226 -7.95 2.84 -22.32
C PRO A 226 -9.48 2.99 -22.46
N SER A 227 -10.02 2.85 -23.67
CA SER A 227 -11.45 2.91 -23.94
C SER A 227 -12.24 1.77 -23.26
N HIS A 228 -11.67 0.56 -23.22
CA HIS A 228 -12.31 -0.61 -22.61
C HIS A 228 -12.57 -0.43 -21.12
N PHE A 229 -11.69 0.26 -20.40
CA PHE A 229 -11.89 0.56 -18.99
C PHE A 229 -13.18 1.36 -18.75
N HIS A 230 -13.47 2.35 -19.61
CA HIS A 230 -14.70 3.12 -19.51
C HIS A 230 -15.93 2.23 -19.73
N ASP A 231 -15.88 1.39 -20.77
CA ASP A 231 -16.99 0.54 -21.18
C ASP A 231 -17.30 -0.53 -20.10
N GLN A 232 -16.26 -1.13 -19.50
CA GLN A 232 -16.40 -2.16 -18.46
C GLN A 232 -16.81 -1.59 -17.09
N HIS A 233 -16.32 -0.39 -16.73
CA HIS A 233 -16.50 0.15 -15.38
C HIS A 233 -17.49 1.32 -15.29
N LEU A 234 -18.27 1.62 -16.33
CA LEU A 234 -19.16 2.78 -16.40
C LEU A 234 -19.98 3.00 -15.12
N ALA A 235 -20.68 1.97 -14.63
CA ALA A 235 -21.48 2.06 -13.41
C ALA A 235 -20.65 2.32 -12.15
N ALA A 236 -19.47 1.70 -12.04
CA ALA A 236 -18.55 1.91 -10.92
C ALA A 236 -17.97 3.33 -10.94
N ARG A 237 -17.67 3.87 -12.12
CA ARG A 237 -17.19 5.25 -12.30
C ARG A 237 -18.26 6.26 -11.90
N TRP A 238 -19.51 6.06 -12.30
CA TRP A 238 -20.64 6.86 -11.82
C TRP A 238 -20.80 6.80 -10.30
N ARG A 239 -20.66 5.61 -9.69
CA ARG A 239 -20.68 5.46 -8.24
C ARG A 239 -19.58 6.30 -7.56
N VAL A 240 -18.39 6.39 -8.16
CA VAL A 240 -17.31 7.26 -7.66
C VAL A 240 -17.71 8.73 -7.72
N VAL A 241 -18.36 9.18 -8.81
CA VAL A 241 -18.88 10.55 -8.95
C VAL A 241 -19.93 10.85 -7.87
N PHE A 242 -20.94 9.99 -7.71
CA PHE A 242 -21.95 10.16 -6.67
C PHE A 242 -21.34 10.23 -5.27
N ARG A 243 -20.38 9.34 -4.97
CA ARG A 243 -19.65 9.34 -3.69
C ARG A 243 -18.91 10.65 -3.44
N ARG A 244 -18.31 11.24 -4.49
CA ARG A 244 -17.62 12.53 -4.39
C ARG A 244 -18.57 13.71 -4.28
N ALA A 245 -19.80 13.58 -4.79
CA ALA A 245 -20.81 14.62 -4.68
C ALA A 245 -21.41 14.74 -3.27
N ILE A 246 -21.29 13.72 -2.41
CA ILE A 246 -21.89 13.70 -1.06
C ILE A 246 -21.62 14.99 -0.26
N PRO A 247 -20.38 15.51 -0.11
CA PRO A 247 -20.14 16.72 0.67
C PRO A 247 -20.76 17.98 0.07
N ILE A 248 -20.95 18.02 -1.25
CA ILE A 248 -21.60 19.14 -1.94
C ILE A 248 -23.12 19.02 -1.79
N LEU A 249 -23.65 17.79 -1.86
CA LEU A 249 -25.07 17.52 -1.68
C LEU A 249 -25.54 17.76 -0.25
N THR A 250 -24.70 17.51 0.76
CA THR A 250 -25.03 17.76 2.17
C THR A 250 -25.51 19.19 2.45
N PRO A 251 -24.74 20.27 2.18
CA PRO A 251 -25.20 21.64 2.40
C PRO A 251 -26.37 22.04 1.49
N ILE A 252 -26.43 21.53 0.25
CA ILE A 252 -27.57 21.76 -0.65
C ILE A 252 -28.86 21.18 -0.04
N PHE A 253 -28.80 19.95 0.45
CA PHE A 253 -29.95 19.28 1.05
C PHE A 253 -30.36 19.93 2.38
N LEU A 254 -29.40 20.40 3.19
CA LEU A 254 -29.67 21.22 4.37
C LEU A 254 -30.47 22.48 4.01
N LEU A 255 -30.02 23.21 2.97
CA LEU A 255 -30.66 24.43 2.51
C LEU A 255 -32.07 24.18 1.94
N ILE A 256 -32.24 23.12 1.14
CA ILE A 256 -33.55 22.70 0.62
C ILE A 256 -34.49 22.33 1.78
N THR A 257 -34.00 21.58 2.77
CA THR A 257 -34.81 21.19 3.94
C THR A 257 -35.28 22.42 4.70
N LEU A 258 -34.40 23.40 4.93
CA LEU A 258 -34.76 24.65 5.60
C LEU A 258 -35.81 25.45 4.82
N LEU A 259 -35.69 25.52 3.49
CA LEU A 259 -36.65 26.21 2.62
C LEU A 259 -38.01 25.50 2.52
N LEU A 260 -38.04 24.17 2.58
CA LEU A 260 -39.27 23.38 2.55
C LEU A 260 -39.96 23.31 3.91
N MET A 261 -39.24 23.53 5.01
CA MET A 261 -39.75 23.45 6.37
C MET A 261 -41.09 24.19 6.60
N PRO A 262 -41.27 25.47 6.21
CA PRO A 262 -42.54 26.18 6.41
C PRO A 262 -43.70 25.67 5.54
N LYS A 263 -43.41 24.93 4.46
CA LYS A 263 -44.42 24.35 3.56
C LYS A 263 -44.86 22.95 3.99
N LEU A 264 -44.09 22.30 4.86
CA LEU A 264 -44.42 21.00 5.42
C LEU A 264 -45.37 21.24 6.61
N THR A 265 -46.68 21.28 6.35
CA THR A 265 -47.71 21.27 7.39
C THR A 265 -47.64 19.93 8.14
N LEU A 266 -46.79 19.85 9.15
CA LEU A 266 -46.54 18.66 9.98
C LEU A 266 -47.47 18.59 11.20
N ASP A 267 -48.53 19.40 11.20
CA ASP A 267 -49.50 19.50 12.29
C ASP A 267 -50.14 18.11 12.53
N GLY A 268 -49.91 17.58 13.72
CA GLY A 268 -50.44 16.28 14.16
C GLY A 268 -49.47 15.08 14.12
N ARG A 269 -48.20 15.25 13.69
CA ARG A 269 -47.21 14.15 13.68
C ARG A 269 -45.89 14.51 14.39
N PRO A 270 -45.85 14.53 15.73
CA PRO A 270 -44.69 14.97 16.50
C PRO A 270 -43.40 14.19 16.19
N GLY A 271 -43.50 12.89 15.87
CA GLY A 271 -42.34 12.06 15.52
C GLY A 271 -41.65 12.45 14.20
N LEU A 272 -42.39 12.98 13.21
CA LEU A 272 -41.80 13.48 11.96
C LEU A 272 -41.01 14.76 12.17
N TRP A 273 -41.48 15.61 13.10
CA TRP A 273 -40.80 16.87 13.45
C TRP A 273 -39.41 16.61 14.05
N THR A 274 -39.29 15.62 14.95
CA THR A 274 -38.00 15.20 15.51
C THR A 274 -37.07 14.66 14.42
N LEU A 275 -37.59 13.88 13.48
CA LEU A 275 -36.83 13.30 12.37
C LEU A 275 -36.26 14.38 11.44
N VAL A 276 -37.07 15.37 11.07
CA VAL A 276 -36.64 16.53 10.25
C VAL A 276 -35.60 17.36 10.98
N TYR A 277 -35.76 17.56 12.29
CA TYR A 277 -34.79 18.32 13.10
C TYR A 277 -33.43 17.61 13.26
N GLN A 278 -33.42 16.27 13.31
CA GLN A 278 -32.17 15.49 13.42
C GLN A 278 -31.50 15.23 12.06
N LEU A 279 -32.21 15.47 10.97
CA LEU A 279 -31.74 15.26 9.60
C LEU A 279 -30.40 15.96 9.32
N PRO A 280 -30.19 17.24 9.74
CA PRO A 280 -28.90 17.90 9.58
C PRO A 280 -27.74 17.19 10.28
N THR A 281 -27.94 16.80 11.54
CA THR A 281 -26.94 16.11 12.35
C THR A 281 -26.53 14.79 11.73
N VAL A 282 -27.51 14.01 11.26
CA VAL A 282 -27.28 12.73 10.58
C VAL A 282 -26.50 12.93 9.27
N LEU A 283 -26.86 13.94 8.47
CA LEU A 283 -26.17 14.23 7.21
C LEU A 283 -24.72 14.67 7.41
N ILE A 284 -24.47 15.52 8.40
CA ILE A 284 -23.11 15.94 8.78
C ILE A 284 -22.31 14.73 9.26
N ALA A 285 -22.89 13.88 10.12
CA ALA A 285 -22.24 12.66 10.59
C ALA A 285 -21.89 11.72 9.43
N ILE A 286 -22.80 11.47 8.49
CA ILE A 286 -22.55 10.67 7.29
C ILE A 286 -21.42 11.26 6.43
N SER A 287 -21.39 12.59 6.27
CA SER A 287 -20.33 13.29 5.53
C SER A 287 -18.94 13.01 6.11
N PHE A 288 -18.79 13.12 7.44
CA PHE A 288 -17.53 12.82 8.12
C PHE A 288 -17.18 11.33 8.12
N MET A 289 -18.16 10.44 8.29
CA MET A 289 -17.90 8.99 8.28
C MET A 289 -17.47 8.46 6.91
N THR A 290 -17.81 9.16 5.84
CA THR A 290 -17.49 8.75 4.47
C THR A 290 -16.12 9.22 4.01
N GLN A 291 -15.50 10.25 4.59
CA GLN A 291 -14.31 10.91 4.02
C GLN A 291 -13.15 11.08 4.99
N ASP A 292 -11.91 10.81 4.53
CA ASP A 292 -10.70 11.00 5.35
C ASP A 292 -10.24 12.46 5.36
N LEU A 293 -10.59 13.23 4.32
CA LEU A 293 -10.43 14.68 4.19
C LEU A 293 -11.54 15.16 3.24
N ALA A 294 -12.43 16.05 3.68
CA ALA A 294 -13.49 16.58 2.82
C ALA A 294 -12.90 17.48 1.73
N ARG A 295 -12.69 16.92 0.54
CA ARG A 295 -12.30 17.69 -0.64
C ARG A 295 -13.58 18.13 -1.36
N PHE A 296 -13.89 19.42 -1.24
CA PHE A 296 -14.98 20.07 -1.98
C PHE A 296 -14.53 20.38 -3.41
N GLU A 297 -14.30 19.34 -4.20
CA GLU A 297 -14.01 19.44 -5.63
C GLU A 297 -15.20 18.94 -6.43
N MET A 298 -15.62 19.71 -7.44
CA MET A 298 -16.65 19.25 -8.37
C MET A 298 -16.16 17.97 -9.08
N PRO A 299 -16.87 16.83 -8.96
CA PRO A 299 -16.40 15.59 -9.53
C PRO A 299 -16.38 15.71 -11.06
N ARG A 300 -15.24 15.37 -11.66
CA ARG A 300 -15.13 15.24 -13.11
C ARG A 300 -16.03 14.11 -13.59
N TRP A 301 -16.78 14.37 -14.65
CA TRP A 301 -17.69 13.38 -15.22
C TRP A 301 -16.87 12.26 -15.88
N PRO A 302 -17.38 11.01 -15.90
CA PRO A 302 -16.65 9.91 -16.49
C PRO A 302 -16.65 10.08 -18.01
N HIS A 303 -15.50 10.42 -18.57
CA HIS A 303 -15.32 10.49 -20.02
C HIS A 303 -14.59 9.24 -20.51
N ARG A 304 -14.93 8.83 -21.74
CA ARG A 304 -14.24 7.75 -22.45
C ARG A 304 -12.87 8.25 -22.90
N ALA A 305 -11.82 7.51 -22.58
CA ALA A 305 -10.49 7.84 -23.05
C ALA A 305 -10.39 7.53 -24.55
N SER A 306 -9.87 8.48 -25.33
CA SER A 306 -9.59 8.32 -26.76
C SER A 306 -8.16 7.86 -27.05
N ALA A 307 -7.32 7.76 -26.02
CA ALA A 307 -5.93 7.32 -26.15
C ALA A 307 -5.86 5.84 -26.57
N VAL A 308 -4.90 5.53 -27.45
CA VAL A 308 -4.64 4.17 -27.93
C VAL A 308 -3.91 3.33 -26.87
N SER A 309 -3.08 3.98 -26.04
CA SER A 309 -2.27 3.34 -24.99
C SER A 309 -2.35 4.12 -23.69
N TRP A 310 -2.20 3.41 -22.58
CA TRP A 310 -2.03 3.97 -21.23
C TRP A 310 -0.69 4.69 -21.05
N LEU A 311 0.34 4.23 -21.76
CA LEU A 311 1.70 4.72 -21.66
C LEU A 311 2.00 5.67 -22.81
N GLN A 312 2.56 6.82 -22.46
CA GLN A 312 3.03 7.83 -23.40
C GLN A 312 4.51 8.05 -23.18
N LEU A 313 5.27 8.17 -24.27
CA LEU A 313 6.67 8.57 -24.21
C LEU A 313 6.77 9.97 -23.61
N ARG A 314 7.66 10.15 -22.63
CA ARG A 314 7.88 11.46 -22.03
C ARG A 314 8.63 12.33 -23.05
N VAL A 315 7.90 13.21 -23.72
CA VAL A 315 8.53 14.23 -24.58
C VAL A 315 9.24 15.23 -23.66
N ALA A 316 10.57 15.24 -23.69
CA ALA A 316 11.37 16.21 -22.95
C ALA A 316 11.08 17.62 -23.47
N GLY A 317 10.49 18.48 -22.63
CA GLY A 317 10.34 19.91 -22.93
C GLY A 317 8.97 20.54 -22.68
N VAL A 318 7.92 19.78 -22.39
CA VAL A 318 6.60 20.36 -22.06
C VAL A 318 6.34 20.18 -20.57
N VAL A 319 6.51 21.25 -19.80
CA VAL A 319 5.96 21.37 -18.44
C VAL A 319 4.43 21.39 -18.59
N PRO A 320 3.69 20.37 -18.11
CA PRO A 320 2.24 20.41 -18.21
C PRO A 320 1.71 21.41 -17.19
N LYS A 321 0.91 22.37 -17.68
CA LYS A 321 0.16 23.33 -16.87
C LYS A 321 -0.71 22.56 -15.87
N VAL A 322 -0.45 22.75 -14.57
CA VAL A 322 -1.34 22.27 -13.51
C VAL A 322 -2.64 23.07 -13.62
N ILE A 323 -3.74 22.39 -13.97
CA ILE A 323 -5.12 22.92 -13.92
C ILE A 323 -5.94 22.03 -12.98
#